data_AF-A0A3B1CVG2-F1
#
_entry.id   AF-A0A3B1CVG2-F1
#
_cell.length_a   1.000
_cell.length_b   1.000
_cell.length_c   1.000
_cell.angle_alpha   90.00
_cell.angle_beta   90.00
_cell.angle_gamma   90.00
#
_symmetry.space_group_name_H-M   'P 1'
#
loop_
_entity.id
_entity.type
_entity.pdbx_description
1 polymer ?
#
loop_
_entity_poly.entity_id
_entity_poly.type
_entity_poly.pdbx_seq_one_letter_code
_entity_poly.pdbx_strand_id
1 'polypeptide(L)'
;MIYVLNTTDQLDPSDVTTIIDLTRSGKEIIDDEEYDNIILYSKKDVIKAKTPTQTKYFDSVKKNDICFAIGPAGTGKTYLAVAFAVSALKKGLVQRIILARPAVEAGESLGFLP
;
A
#
# COMPACT_ATOMS: atom_id res chain seq x y z
N MET A 1 15.04 -1.02 -13.53
CA MET A 1 14.41 -1.26 -14.85
C MET A 1 13.07 -2.02 -14.75
N ILE A 2 12.87 -2.83 -13.70
CA ILE A 2 11.59 -3.49 -13.36
C ILE A 2 10.53 -2.51 -12.80
N TYR A 3 10.92 -1.26 -12.54
CA TYR A 3 10.11 -0.14 -11.99
C TYR A 3 8.73 0.07 -12.65
N VAL A 4 8.50 -0.44 -13.86
CA VAL A 4 7.26 -0.24 -14.64
C VAL A 4 6.71 -1.51 -15.29
N LEU A 5 7.23 -2.71 -14.95
CA LEU A 5 6.56 -3.96 -15.34
C LEU A 5 5.41 -4.28 -14.39
N ASN A 6 4.41 -3.42 -14.49
CA ASN A 6 2.99 -3.69 -14.41
C ASN A 6 2.34 -4.24 -13.15
N THR A 7 1.42 -3.40 -12.67
CA THR A 7 0.30 -3.74 -11.81
C THR A 7 -0.79 -4.48 -12.64
N THR A 8 -0.76 -4.44 -13.98
CA THR A 8 -1.83 -4.89 -14.90
C THR A 8 -1.38 -5.66 -16.16
N ASP A 9 -0.16 -6.22 -16.21
CA ASP A 9 0.47 -6.86 -17.40
C ASP A 9 0.52 -6.01 -18.70
N GLN A 10 0.17 -4.71 -18.70
CA GLN A 10 0.15 -3.82 -19.87
C GLN A 10 0.82 -2.45 -19.64
N LEU A 11 1.84 -2.11 -20.42
CA LEU A 11 2.65 -0.90 -20.24
C LEU A 11 1.95 0.34 -20.83
N ASP A 12 1.65 1.34 -19.99
CA ASP A 12 1.06 2.62 -20.44
C ASP A 12 2.16 3.70 -20.64
N PRO A 13 2.00 4.62 -21.61
CA PRO A 13 2.95 5.73 -21.81
C PRO A 13 3.18 6.61 -20.57
N SER A 14 2.20 6.71 -19.66
CA SER A 14 2.34 7.43 -18.40
C SER A 14 3.30 6.73 -17.42
N ASP A 15 3.42 5.42 -17.50
CA ASP A 15 4.38 4.65 -16.70
C ASP A 15 5.82 4.98 -17.15
N VAL A 16 6.07 4.99 -18.47
CA VAL A 16 7.36 5.35 -19.08
C VAL A 16 7.82 6.74 -18.63
N THR A 17 6.89 7.70 -18.63
CA THR A 17 7.16 9.08 -18.18
C THR A 17 7.59 9.09 -16.71
N THR A 18 6.92 8.30 -15.87
CA THR A 18 7.25 8.16 -14.45
C THR A 18 8.65 7.57 -14.24
N ILE A 19 9.10 6.60 -15.07
CA ILE A 19 10.48 6.07 -15.00
C ILE A 19 11.51 7.16 -15.28
N ILE A 20 11.26 7.93 -16.33
CA ILE A 20 12.17 8.97 -16.79
C ILE A 20 12.33 10.03 -15.69
N ASP A 21 11.23 10.44 -15.08
CA ASP A 21 11.24 11.43 -13.98
C ASP A 21 12.01 10.93 -12.75
N LEU A 22 11.85 9.65 -12.40
CA LEU A 22 12.54 9.08 -11.24
C LEU A 22 14.02 8.84 -11.48
N THR A 23 14.37 8.38 -12.68
CA THR A 23 15.77 8.20 -13.08
C THR A 23 16.49 9.55 -13.14
N ARG A 24 15.83 10.59 -13.65
CA ARG A 24 16.34 11.97 -13.64
C ARG A 24 16.49 12.56 -12.24
N SER A 25 15.65 12.15 -11.30
CA SER A 25 15.71 12.60 -9.90
C SER A 25 16.84 11.96 -9.07
N GLY A 26 17.59 11.00 -9.63
CA GLY A 26 18.72 10.37 -8.97
C GLY A 26 18.35 9.44 -7.80
N LYS A 27 17.08 9.02 -7.67
CA LYS A 27 16.69 7.98 -6.70
C LYS A 27 17.25 6.64 -7.18
N GLU A 28 18.08 6.02 -6.34
CA GLU A 28 18.71 4.72 -6.59
C GLU A 28 17.69 3.63 -6.96
N ILE A 29 18.16 2.73 -7.81
CA ILE A 29 17.46 1.52 -8.23
C ILE A 29 17.40 0.60 -7.00
N ILE A 30 16.19 0.39 -6.51
CA ILE A 30 15.78 -0.53 -5.44
C ILE A 30 16.52 -1.87 -5.59
N ASP A 31 17.09 -2.39 -4.50
CA ASP A 31 17.77 -3.70 -4.42
C ASP A 31 16.78 -4.86 -4.66
N ASP A 32 17.23 -6.01 -5.16
CA ASP A 32 16.33 -7.10 -5.63
C ASP A 32 15.39 -7.61 -4.52
N GLU A 33 15.83 -7.66 -3.26
CA GLU A 33 15.02 -8.04 -2.10
C GLU A 33 13.95 -7.01 -1.70
N GLU A 34 14.14 -5.73 -2.07
CA GLU A 34 13.16 -4.68 -1.78
C GLU A 34 11.98 -4.68 -2.76
N TYR A 35 12.06 -5.39 -3.89
CA TYR A 35 10.94 -5.51 -4.84
C TYR A 35 9.80 -6.37 -4.31
N ASP A 36 10.10 -7.46 -3.62
CA ASP A 36 9.09 -8.45 -3.19
C ASP A 36 8.08 -7.89 -2.18
N ASN A 37 8.46 -6.80 -1.49
CA ASN A 37 7.68 -6.17 -0.43
C ASN A 37 6.93 -4.90 -0.89
N ILE A 38 6.92 -4.59 -2.19
CA ILE A 38 6.24 -3.42 -2.72
C ILE A 38 4.72 -3.66 -2.78
N ILE A 39 3.97 -2.69 -2.26
CA ILE A 39 2.50 -2.73 -2.17
C ILE A 39 1.87 -1.84 -3.24
N LEU A 40 2.33 -0.59 -3.33
CA LEU A 40 1.75 0.42 -4.20
C LEU A 40 2.83 1.37 -4.72
N TYR A 41 2.85 1.54 -6.04
CA TYR A 41 3.60 2.60 -6.70
C TYR A 41 2.75 3.88 -6.76
N SER A 42 3.32 4.99 -6.30
CA SER A 42 2.74 6.34 -6.39
C SER A 42 3.65 7.25 -7.21
N LYS A 43 3.10 8.33 -7.78
CA LYS A 43 3.82 9.28 -8.65
C LYS A 43 5.08 9.88 -8.02
N LYS A 44 5.15 9.92 -6.69
CA LYS A 44 6.27 10.54 -5.95
C LYS A 44 7.07 9.54 -5.10
N ASP A 45 6.49 8.37 -4.80
CA ASP A 45 7.12 7.42 -3.89
C ASP A 45 6.59 5.99 -4.00
N VAL A 46 7.36 5.04 -3.46
CA VAL A 46 6.98 3.62 -3.41
C VAL A 46 6.56 3.25 -1.98
N ILE A 47 5.35 2.70 -1.84
CA ILE A 47 4.89 2.16 -0.57
C ILE A 47 5.26 0.68 -0.52
N LYS A 48 6.11 0.32 0.45
CA LYS A 48 6.59 -1.03 0.70
C LYS A 48 6.62 -1.36 2.18
N ALA A 49 6.57 -2.64 2.52
CA ALA A 49 6.84 -3.09 3.88
C ALA A 49 8.33 -2.89 4.20
N LYS A 50 8.63 -2.19 5.31
CA LYS A 50 10.00 -1.82 5.71
C LYS A 50 10.52 -2.60 6.92
N THR A 51 9.62 -3.17 7.72
CA THR A 51 9.99 -3.88 8.96
C THR A 51 9.51 -5.32 8.90
N PRO A 52 10.13 -6.25 9.67
CA PRO A 52 9.72 -7.65 9.67
C PRO A 52 8.23 -7.86 9.99
N THR A 53 7.65 -7.04 10.87
CA THR A 53 6.22 -7.09 11.18
C THR A 53 5.36 -6.63 10.01
N GLN A 54 5.80 -5.64 9.25
CA GLN A 54 5.10 -5.20 8.04
C GLN A 54 5.20 -6.24 6.92
N THR A 55 6.32 -6.94 6.80
CA THR A 55 6.47 -8.08 5.86
C THR A 55 5.52 -9.21 6.22
N LYS A 56 5.41 -9.57 7.51
CA LYS A 56 4.39 -10.54 7.96
C LYS A 56 2.97 -10.08 7.63
N TYR A 57 2.67 -8.80 7.79
CA TYR A 57 1.38 -8.25 7.40
C TYR A 57 1.15 -8.35 5.89
N PHE A 58 2.17 -8.03 5.10
CA PHE A 58 2.15 -8.15 3.64
C PHE A 58 1.83 -9.57 3.17
N ASP A 59 2.53 -10.56 3.72
CA ASP A 59 2.29 -11.97 3.42
C ASP A 59 0.91 -12.44 3.85
N SER A 60 0.43 -11.93 4.99
CA SER A 60 -0.89 -12.28 5.51
C SER A 60 -2.00 -11.79 4.57
N VAL A 61 -1.91 -10.55 4.10
CA VAL A 61 -2.89 -9.97 3.16
C VAL A 61 -2.95 -10.74 1.84
N LYS A 62 -1.81 -11.25 1.35
CA LYS A 62 -1.76 -12.05 0.12
C LYS A 62 -2.39 -13.44 0.25
N LYS A 63 -2.41 -14.01 1.45
CA LYS A 63 -2.80 -15.42 1.70
C LYS A 63 -4.20 -15.59 2.29
N ASN A 64 -4.84 -14.51 2.74
CA ASN A 64 -6.09 -14.58 3.49
C ASN A 64 -7.10 -13.54 3.00
N ASP A 65 -8.38 -13.90 2.98
CA ASP A 65 -9.47 -12.97 2.62
C ASP A 65 -9.69 -11.89 3.68
N ILE A 66 -9.42 -12.22 4.96
CA ILE A 66 -9.58 -11.32 6.11
C ILE A 66 -8.27 -11.29 6.90
N CYS A 67 -7.78 -10.08 7.20
CA CYS A 67 -6.57 -9.86 7.99
C CYS A 67 -6.83 -8.90 9.14
N PHE A 68 -6.42 -9.28 10.35
CA PHE A 68 -6.42 -8.41 11.51
C PHE A 68 -5.00 -7.90 11.78
N ALA A 69 -4.79 -6.60 11.60
CA ALA A 69 -3.52 -5.95 11.94
C ALA A 69 -3.63 -5.32 13.34
N ILE A 70 -2.88 -5.85 14.30
CA ILE A 70 -2.85 -5.37 15.69
C ILE A 70 -1.45 -4.84 16.01
N GLY A 71 -1.36 -3.73 16.72
CA GLY A 71 -0.08 -3.19 17.18
C GLY A 71 -0.13 -1.71 17.57
N PRO A 72 0.97 -1.16 18.11
CA PRO A 72 1.04 0.22 18.58
C PRO A 72 0.73 1.28 17.51
N ALA A 73 0.44 2.51 17.94
CA ALA A 73 0.33 3.64 17.02
C ALA A 73 1.65 3.82 16.23
N GLY A 74 1.54 4.27 14.97
CA GLY A 74 2.70 4.53 14.11
C GLY A 74 3.32 3.30 13.42
N THR A 75 2.86 2.07 13.68
CA THR A 75 3.43 0.86 13.03
C THR A 75 2.97 0.62 11.58
N GLY A 76 2.14 1.50 11.02
CA GLY A 76 1.74 1.46 9.61
C GLY A 76 0.52 0.58 9.28
N LYS A 77 -0.20 0.04 10.27
CA LYS A 77 -1.37 -0.85 10.08
C LYS A 77 -2.40 -0.27 9.10
N THR A 78 -2.91 0.93 9.41
CA THR A 78 -3.90 1.62 8.57
C THR A 78 -3.28 2.07 7.24
N TYR A 79 -2.06 2.60 7.27
CA TYR A 79 -1.40 3.11 6.08
C TYR A 79 -1.17 2.02 5.02
N LEU A 80 -0.64 0.87 5.43
CA LEU A 80 -0.41 -0.27 4.54
C LEU A 80 -1.73 -0.92 4.09
N ALA A 81 -2.75 -1.00 4.95
CA ALA A 81 -4.08 -1.48 4.56
C ALA A 81 -4.67 -0.66 3.41
N VAL A 82 -4.59 0.66 3.51
CA VAL A 82 -5.06 1.57 2.46
C VAL A 82 -4.22 1.41 1.18
N ALA A 83 -2.89 1.25 1.31
CA ALA A 83 -2.03 1.01 0.15
C ALA A 83 -2.41 -0.27 -0.61
N PHE A 84 -2.71 -1.37 0.09
CA PHE A 84 -3.22 -2.60 -0.50
C PHE A 84 -4.56 -2.38 -1.21
N ALA A 85 -5.52 -1.71 -0.56
CA ALA A 85 -6.83 -1.44 -1.14
C ALA A 85 -6.73 -0.60 -2.42
N VAL A 86 -5.90 0.45 -2.41
CA VAL A 86 -5.65 1.30 -3.59
C VAL A 86 -4.94 0.51 -4.69
N SER A 87 -3.99 -0.35 -4.34
CA SER A 87 -3.32 -1.25 -5.29
C SER A 87 -4.33 -2.17 -5.97
N ALA A 88 -5.20 -2.84 -5.19
CA ALA A 88 -6.26 -3.70 -5.73
C ALA A 88 -7.24 -2.94 -6.63
N LEU A 89 -7.62 -1.71 -6.26
CA LEU A 89 -8.50 -0.86 -7.08
C LEU A 89 -7.84 -0.49 -8.42
N LYS A 90 -6.57 -0.08 -8.41
CA LYS A 90 -5.81 0.24 -9.64
C LYS A 90 -5.63 -0.97 -10.55
N LYS A 91 -5.48 -2.17 -9.97
CA LYS A 91 -5.42 -3.45 -10.69
C LYS A 91 -6.77 -3.89 -11.27
N GLY A 92 -7.86 -3.19 -10.95
CA GLY A 92 -9.21 -3.64 -11.31
C GLY A 92 -9.67 -4.89 -10.56
N LEU A 93 -8.97 -5.32 -9.51
CA LEU A 93 -9.34 -6.48 -8.69
C LEU A 93 -10.59 -6.20 -7.83
N VAL A 94 -10.84 -4.91 -7.55
CA VAL A 94 -12.03 -4.44 -6.82
C VAL A 94 -12.60 -3.20 -7.51
N GLN A 95 -13.91 -2.97 -7.36
CA GLN A 95 -14.60 -1.81 -7.95
C GLN A 95 -14.71 -0.60 -7.03
N ARG A 96 -14.63 -0.81 -5.71
CA ARG A 96 -14.81 0.23 -4.69
C ARG A 96 -14.04 -0.09 -3.41
N ILE A 97 -13.64 0.96 -2.70
CA ILE A 97 -13.03 0.87 -1.36
C ILE A 97 -14.03 1.42 -0.35
N ILE A 98 -14.22 0.71 0.76
CA ILE A 98 -15.06 1.17 1.88
C ILE A 98 -14.13 1.38 3.07
N LEU A 99 -14.11 2.60 3.59
CA LEU A 99 -13.38 2.94 4.81
C LEU A 99 -14.40 3.21 5.91
N ALA A 100 -14.24 2.54 7.04
CA ALA A 100 -15.06 2.73 8.22
C ALA A 100 -14.15 3.00 9.42
N ARG A 101 -14.64 3.81 10.35
CA ARG A 101 -14.04 4.02 11.66
C ARG A 101 -15.14 3.96 12.71
N PRO A 102 -14.84 3.53 13.96
CA PRO A 102 -15.80 3.63 15.05
C PRO A 102 -16.21 5.08 15.28
N ALA A 103 -17.42 5.28 15.81
CA ALA A 103 -17.97 6.61 16.10
C ALA A 103 -17.23 7.34 17.24
N VAL A 104 -16.46 6.61 18.04
CA VAL A 104 -15.67 7.11 19.17
C VAL A 104 -14.26 6.57 19.12
N GLU A 105 -13.32 7.44 19.46
CA GLU A 105 -11.92 7.08 19.66
C GLU A 105 -11.69 6.61 21.11
N ALA A 106 -10.59 5.89 21.32
CA ALA A 106 -10.22 5.42 22.64
C ALA A 106 -10.02 6.61 23.62
N GLY A 107 -10.78 6.63 24.70
CA GLY A 107 -10.71 7.67 25.74
C GLY A 107 -11.73 8.80 25.58
N GLU A 108 -12.52 8.81 24.51
CA GLU A 108 -13.64 9.75 24.35
C GLU A 108 -14.96 9.09 24.79
N SER A 109 -15.83 9.86 25.48
CA SER A 109 -17.18 9.42 25.78
C SER A 109 -18.09 9.70 24.59
N LEU A 110 -18.81 8.68 24.14
CA LEU A 110 -19.72 8.73 22.98
C LEU A 110 -20.91 9.69 23.17
N GLY A 111 -21.18 10.11 24.41
CA GLY A 111 -22.38 10.87 24.74
C GLY A 111 -23.64 10.05 24.46
N PHE A 112 -24.75 10.73 24.14
CA PHE A 112 -26.01 10.09 23.79
C PHE A 112 -26.10 9.92 22.27
N LEU A 113 -26.21 8.67 21.81
CA LEU A 113 -26.72 8.36 20.48
C LEU A 113 -28.26 8.39 20.56
N PRO A 114 -28.96 9.12 19.68
CA PRO A 114 -30.42 9.16 19.67
C PRO A 114 -31.06 7.79 19.43
#